data_AF-A0A0J6TFD1-F1
#
_entry.id   AF-A0A0J6TFD1-F1
#
_cell.length_a   1.000
_cell.length_b   1.000
_cell.length_c   1.000
_cell.angle_alpha   90.00
_cell.angle_beta   90.00
_cell.angle_gamma   90.00
#
_symmetry.space_group_name_H-M   'P 1'
#
loop_
_entity.id
_entity.type
_entity.pdbx_description
1 polymer ?
#
loop_
_entity_poly.entity_id
_entity_poly.type
_entity_poly.pdbx_seq_one_letter_code
_entity_poly.pdbx_strand_id
1 'polypeptide(L)'
;MSIRLQFLREAWSFLSTFVGRPGEVVVDATNNRLAVHDGTTPGGFPTVTAADLKTLQNVTRLGLGTTADAQNPFAAKLNKALWTALTVGEGGTGDLRYTL
;
A
#
# COMPACT_ATOMS: atom_id res chain seq x y z
N MET A 1 24.95 22.90 13.88
CA MET A 1 24.77 23.25 12.45
C MET A 1 23.76 22.27 11.86
N SER A 2 22.70 22.75 11.21
CA SER A 2 21.73 21.89 10.51
C SER A 2 21.90 22.07 8.99
N ILE A 3 21.73 20.97 8.24
CA ILE A 3 21.74 20.99 6.77
C ILE A 3 20.33 20.65 6.30
N ARG A 4 19.87 21.36 5.26
CA ARG A 4 18.63 21.03 4.57
C ARG A 4 18.97 20.32 3.26
N LEU A 5 18.62 19.03 3.18
CA LEU A 5 18.70 18.26 1.95
C LEU A 5 17.35 18.30 1.23
N GLN A 6 17.36 18.46 -0.09
CA GLN A 6 16.19 18.31 -0.93
C GLN A 6 16.45 17.20 -1.95
N PHE A 7 15.61 16.17 -1.93
CA PHE A 7 15.59 15.13 -2.96
C PHE A 7 14.90 15.64 -4.22
N LEU A 8 15.21 14.99 -5.35
CA LEU A 8 14.43 15.09 -6.59
C LEU A 8 12.95 14.85 -6.24
N ARG A 9 12.08 15.73 -6.73
CA ARG A 9 10.65 15.71 -6.42
C ARG A 9 9.87 16.02 -7.67
N GLU A 10 8.98 15.12 -8.06
CA GLU A 10 8.21 15.26 -9.29
C GLU A 10 6.82 14.64 -9.09
N ALA A 11 5.92 14.91 -10.04
CA ALA A 11 4.61 14.25 -10.08
C ALA A 11 4.76 12.76 -10.44
N TRP A 12 3.81 11.93 -10.00
CA TRP A 12 3.83 10.49 -10.29
C TRP A 12 3.75 10.19 -11.80
N SER A 13 3.12 11.07 -12.59
CA SER A 13 3.10 10.96 -14.06
C SER A 13 4.50 10.94 -14.68
N PHE A 14 5.46 11.64 -14.07
CA PHE A 14 6.87 11.56 -14.45
C PHE A 14 7.55 10.37 -13.78
N LEU A 15 7.43 10.27 -12.45
CA LEU A 15 8.18 9.30 -11.66
C LEU A 15 7.88 7.85 -12.07
N SER A 16 6.65 7.53 -12.45
CA SER A 16 6.24 6.18 -12.88
C SER A 16 7.03 5.62 -14.07
N THR A 17 7.69 6.49 -14.86
CA THR A 17 8.55 6.09 -15.98
C THR A 17 10.03 6.35 -15.72
N PHE A 18 10.36 7.03 -14.63
CA PHE A 18 11.72 7.40 -14.25
C PHE A 18 12.47 6.21 -13.62
N VAL A 19 13.70 5.98 -14.06
CA VAL A 19 14.63 5.00 -13.48
C VAL A 19 15.76 5.75 -12.78
N GLY A 20 15.68 5.88 -11.46
CA GLY A 20 16.74 6.44 -10.63
C GLY A 20 17.90 5.47 -10.42
N ARG A 21 19.02 5.99 -9.90
CA ARG A 21 20.22 5.21 -9.59
C ARG A 21 19.97 4.23 -8.43
N PRO A 22 20.75 3.14 -8.29
CA PRO A 22 20.66 2.28 -7.11
C PRO A 22 20.85 3.07 -5.82
N GLY A 23 19.88 3.00 -4.91
CA GLY A 23 19.87 3.71 -3.63
C GLY A 23 19.42 5.17 -3.70
N GLU A 24 19.05 5.68 -4.89
CA GLU A 24 18.47 7.01 -5.02
C GLU A 24 17.09 7.06 -4.38
N VAL A 25 16.83 8.12 -3.60
CA VAL A 25 15.53 8.40 -3.00
C VAL A 25 14.94 9.65 -3.63
N VAL A 26 13.70 9.53 -4.10
CA VAL A 26 12.93 10.62 -4.71
C VAL A 26 11.63 10.86 -3.94
N VAL A 27 11.04 12.04 -4.11
CA VAL A 27 9.75 12.42 -3.52
C VAL A 27 8.66 12.42 -4.61
N ASP A 28 7.65 11.58 -4.43
CA ASP A 28 6.40 11.63 -5.19
C ASP A 28 5.50 12.72 -4.61
N ALA A 29 5.44 13.84 -5.31
CA ALA A 29 4.68 15.02 -4.89
C ALA A 29 3.16 14.85 -5.13
N THR A 30 2.74 13.88 -5.93
CA THR A 30 1.31 13.59 -6.16
C THR A 30 0.73 12.81 -5.00
N ASN A 31 1.41 11.72 -4.60
CA ASN A 31 0.92 10.83 -3.54
C ASN A 31 1.56 11.11 -2.16
N ASN A 32 2.38 12.16 -2.04
CA ASN A 32 3.05 12.58 -0.81
C ASN A 32 3.86 11.46 -0.13
N ARG A 33 4.71 10.78 -0.91
CA ARG A 33 5.50 9.63 -0.46
C ARG A 33 6.91 9.63 -1.03
N LEU A 34 7.76 8.73 -0.52
CA LEU A 34 9.10 8.51 -1.08
C LEU A 34 9.07 7.32 -2.04
N ALA A 35 10.03 7.27 -2.97
CA ALA A 35 10.34 6.08 -3.74
C ALA A 35 11.85 5.83 -3.74
N VAL A 36 12.24 4.57 -3.59
CA VAL A 36 13.65 4.13 -3.63
C VAL A 36 13.90 3.46 -4.97
N HIS A 37 15.02 3.74 -5.62
CA HIS A 37 15.37 3.15 -6.91
C HIS A 37 16.49 2.10 -6.80
N ASP A 38 16.47 1.14 -7.73
CA ASP A 38 17.45 0.05 -7.87
C ASP A 38 18.33 0.17 -9.12
N GLY A 39 18.17 1.23 -9.92
CA GLY A 39 18.88 1.39 -11.19
C GLY A 39 18.21 0.78 -12.41
N THR A 40 17.09 0.06 -12.25
CA THR A 40 16.47 -0.70 -13.35
C THR A 40 14.95 -0.59 -13.42
N THR A 41 14.26 -0.46 -12.29
CA THR A 41 12.80 -0.49 -12.20
C THR A 41 12.22 0.92 -12.42
N PRO A 42 11.44 1.17 -13.51
CA PRO A 42 10.72 2.43 -13.68
C PRO A 42 9.75 2.68 -12.52
N GLY A 43 9.71 3.91 -11.98
CA GLY A 43 8.93 4.22 -10.79
C GLY A 43 9.57 3.79 -9.46
N GLY A 44 10.62 2.97 -9.51
CA GLY A 44 11.27 2.42 -8.33
C GLY A 44 10.29 1.67 -7.42
N PHE A 45 10.53 1.76 -6.11
CA PHE A 45 9.73 1.14 -5.06
C PHE A 45 9.14 2.22 -4.16
N PRO A 46 7.89 2.65 -4.42
CA PRO A 46 7.22 3.65 -3.60
C PRO A 46 6.89 3.12 -2.20
N THR A 47 7.07 3.96 -1.18
CA THR A 47 6.69 3.65 0.20
C THR A 47 5.18 3.72 0.39
N VAL A 48 4.64 2.85 1.25
CA VAL A 48 3.23 2.89 1.65
C VAL A 48 3.01 3.98 2.70
N THR A 49 2.00 4.82 2.52
CA THR A 49 1.56 5.81 3.51
C THR A 49 0.46 5.25 4.42
N ALA A 50 0.21 5.91 5.54
CA ALA A 50 -0.93 5.56 6.40
C ALA A 50 -2.30 5.76 5.69
N ALA A 51 -2.37 6.63 4.69
CA ALA A 51 -3.57 6.81 3.88
C ALA A 51 -3.80 5.61 2.94
N ASP A 52 -2.74 5.08 2.33
CA ASP A 52 -2.80 3.89 1.46
C ASP A 52 -3.35 2.67 2.22
N LEU A 53 -2.99 2.52 3.49
CA LEU A 53 -3.49 1.43 4.36
C LEU A 53 -5.00 1.50 4.65
N LYS A 54 -5.64 2.66 4.46
CA LYS A 54 -7.10 2.80 4.63
C LYS A 54 -7.87 2.26 3.43
N THR A 55 -7.22 2.08 2.29
CA THR A 55 -7.87 1.67 1.04
C THR A 55 -7.02 0.60 0.35
N LEU A 56 -6.87 -0.54 1.03
CA LEU A 56 -6.26 -1.72 0.44
C LEU A 56 -7.19 -2.31 -0.61
N GLN A 57 -6.75 -2.33 -1.86
CA GLN A 57 -7.47 -2.89 -3.00
C GLN A 57 -6.54 -3.80 -3.79
N ASN A 58 -7.09 -4.82 -4.46
CA ASN A 58 -6.35 -5.77 -5.29
C ASN A 58 -5.18 -6.47 -4.57
N VAL A 59 -5.30 -6.66 -3.25
CA VAL A 59 -4.32 -7.41 -2.46
C VAL A 59 -4.48 -8.90 -2.80
N THR A 60 -3.44 -9.50 -3.39
CA THR A 60 -3.47 -10.92 -3.78
C THR A 60 -3.40 -11.87 -2.58
N ARG A 61 -2.73 -11.47 -1.49
CA ARG A 61 -2.60 -12.24 -0.27
C ARG A 61 -2.59 -11.34 0.97
N LEU A 62 -3.44 -11.64 1.95
CA LEU A 62 -3.52 -10.92 3.22
C LEU A 62 -3.44 -11.91 4.39
N GLY A 63 -2.33 -11.82 5.13
CA GLY A 63 -2.07 -12.63 6.31
C GLY A 63 -2.14 -11.78 7.59
N LEU A 64 -2.95 -12.22 8.57
CA LEU A 64 -3.05 -11.61 9.90
C LEU A 64 -2.50 -12.58 10.95
N GLY A 65 -1.31 -12.30 11.50
CA GLY A 65 -0.65 -13.19 12.47
C GLY A 65 -0.18 -14.54 11.87
N THR A 66 -0.21 -14.67 10.55
CA THR A 66 0.22 -15.85 9.78
C THR A 66 0.57 -15.42 8.35
N THR A 67 1.24 -16.29 7.60
CA THR A 67 1.50 -16.10 6.17
C THR A 67 0.34 -16.66 5.37
N ALA A 68 -0.26 -15.83 4.50
CA ALA A 68 -1.22 -16.29 3.50
C ALA A 68 -0.49 -16.99 2.33
N ASP A 69 -1.08 -18.04 1.80
CA ASP A 69 -0.52 -18.86 0.72
C ASP A 69 -1.46 -18.91 -0.50
N ALA A 70 -1.17 -19.77 -1.48
CA ALA A 70 -1.97 -19.86 -2.70
C ALA A 70 -3.35 -20.50 -2.44
N GLN A 71 -3.46 -21.36 -1.43
CA GLN A 71 -4.68 -22.06 -1.07
C GLN A 71 -5.55 -21.22 -0.12
N ASN A 72 -4.92 -20.36 0.68
CA ASN A 72 -5.56 -19.45 1.63
C ASN A 72 -5.08 -18.01 1.38
N PRO A 73 -5.57 -17.34 0.32
CA PRO A 73 -5.18 -15.96 0.02
C PRO A 73 -5.55 -14.97 1.13
N PHE A 74 -6.62 -15.24 1.88
CA PHE A 74 -6.92 -14.57 3.15
C PHE A 74 -6.71 -15.56 4.30
N ALA A 75 -5.75 -15.29 5.18
CA ALA A 75 -5.42 -16.17 6.30
C ALA A 75 -5.28 -15.36 7.60
N ALA A 76 -5.91 -15.81 8.68
CA ALA A 76 -5.87 -15.14 9.97
C ALA A 76 -5.66 -16.14 11.11
N LYS A 77 -4.60 -15.93 11.91
CA LYS A 77 -4.30 -16.70 13.12
C LYS A 77 -4.40 -15.77 14.33
N LEU A 78 -5.53 -15.85 15.02
CA LEU A 78 -5.92 -14.91 16.07
C LEU A 78 -6.92 -15.58 17.04
N ASN A 79 -7.04 -15.04 18.26
CA ASN A 79 -7.97 -15.57 19.27
C ASN A 79 -9.42 -15.09 19.09
N LYS A 80 -9.63 -13.92 18.49
CA LYS A 80 -10.95 -13.30 18.29
C LYS A 80 -10.95 -12.46 17.02
N ALA A 81 -11.91 -12.71 16.12
CA ALA A 81 -12.20 -11.86 14.98
C ALA A 81 -13.66 -11.40 15.06
N LEU A 82 -13.90 -10.12 14.78
CA LEU A 82 -15.23 -9.57 14.58
C LEU A 82 -15.37 -9.23 13.10
N TRP A 83 -16.34 -9.88 12.45
CA TRP A 83 -16.77 -9.55 11.10
C TRP A 83 -18.16 -8.94 11.22
N THR A 84 -18.28 -7.67 10.87
CA THR A 84 -19.56 -6.96 10.88
C THR A 84 -19.78 -6.33 9.52
N ALA A 85 -20.99 -6.45 9.01
CA ALA A 85 -21.41 -5.63 7.89
C ALA A 85 -21.54 -4.18 8.36
N LEU A 86 -21.31 -3.24 7.44
CA LEU A 86 -21.75 -1.87 7.62
C LEU A 86 -23.28 -1.86 7.68
N THR A 87 -23.83 -1.24 8.71
CA THR A 87 -25.27 -1.04 8.85
C THR A 87 -25.78 -0.08 7.78
N VAL A 88 -27.11 -0.04 7.58
CA VAL A 88 -27.73 0.92 6.65
C VAL A 88 -27.41 2.37 7.03
N GLY A 89 -27.33 2.68 8.32
CA GLY A 89 -26.98 4.01 8.82
C GLY A 89 -25.53 4.43 8.50
N GLU A 90 -24.64 3.47 8.26
CA GLU A 90 -23.25 3.68 7.87
C GLU A 90 -23.06 3.62 6.34
N GLY A 91 -24.15 3.57 5.57
CA GLY A 91 -24.14 3.44 4.10
C GLY A 91 -23.94 2.01 3.58
N GLY A 92 -24.07 1.01 4.45
CA GLY A 92 -23.94 -0.41 4.10
C GLY A 92 -25.27 -1.11 3.80
N THR A 93 -25.20 -2.43 3.62
CA THR A 93 -26.39 -3.28 3.38
C THR A 93 -26.86 -4.04 4.62
N GLY A 94 -26.06 -4.04 5.70
CA GLY A 94 -26.34 -4.83 6.90
C GLY A 94 -26.02 -6.32 6.78
N ASP A 95 -25.64 -6.83 5.60
CA ASP A 95 -25.33 -8.24 5.38
C ASP A 95 -23.85 -8.47 5.07
N LEU A 96 -23.27 -9.50 5.70
CA LEU A 96 -21.96 -10.04 5.32
C LEU A 96 -22.17 -11.18 4.32
N ARG A 97 -21.53 -11.11 3.15
CA ARG A 97 -21.68 -12.11 2.09
C ARG A 97 -20.40 -12.92 1.95
N TYR A 98 -20.52 -14.24 2.01
CA TYR A 98 -19.49 -15.19 1.63
C TYR A 98 -20.08 -16.10 0.55
N THR A 99 -19.42 -16.18 -0.60
CA THR A 99 -19.86 -17.01 -1.73
C THR A 99 -18.75 -18.01 -2.02
N LEU A 100 -19.13 -19.27 -2.22
CA LEU A 100 -18.23 -20.39 -2.53
C LEU A 100 -18.02 -20.53 -4.04
#